data_AF-A0A0F9LVF1-F1
#
_entry.id   AF-A0A0F9LVF1-F1
#
_cell.length_a   1.000
_cell.length_b   1.000
_cell.length_c   1.000
_cell.angle_alpha   90.00
_cell.angle_beta   90.00
_cell.angle_gamma   90.00
#
_symmetry.space_group_name_H-M   'P 1'
#
loop_
_entity.id
_entity.type
_entity.pdbx_description
1 polymer ?
#
loop_
_entity_poly.entity_id
_entity_poly.type
_entity_poly.pdbx_seq_one_letter_code
_entity_poly.pdbx_strand_id
1 'polypeptide(L)' 'MECPMCKGNRSCPECDGIGEVVCDACGGKGGDCEHCKGLGHRVCRPCDGSGACPRCKGEGKIAPSVTS' A
#
# COMPACT_ATOMS: atom_id res chain seq x y z
N MET A 1 -14.92 13.81 -6.88
CA MET A 1 -15.59 12.81 -6.02
C MET A 1 -14.57 12.21 -5.06
N GLU A 2 -14.97 11.75 -3.87
CA GLU A 2 -14.06 11.03 -2.98
C GLU A 2 -13.53 9.76 -3.65
N CYS A 3 -12.27 9.41 -3.38
CA CYS A 3 -11.69 8.19 -3.92
C CYS A 3 -12.32 6.99 -3.23
N PRO A 4 -13.01 6.07 -3.94
CA PRO A 4 -13.71 4.95 -3.29
C PRO A 4 -12.75 3.92 -2.67
N MET A 5 -11.49 3.87 -3.14
CA MET A 5 -10.48 2.94 -2.62
C MET A 5 -10.00 3.33 -1.22
N CYS A 6 -9.66 4.60 -0.98
CA CYS A 6 -9.21 5.08 0.32
C CYS A 6 -10.29 5.81 1.12
N LYS A 7 -11.47 6.02 0.55
CA LYS A 7 -12.60 6.75 1.18
C LYS A 7 -12.17 8.12 1.73
N GLY A 8 -11.36 8.84 0.95
CA GLY A 8 -10.81 10.14 1.36
C GLY A 8 -9.59 10.09 2.28
N ASN A 9 -9.20 8.93 2.83
CA ASN A 9 -8.12 8.78 3.81
C ASN A 9 -6.70 9.00 3.22
N ARG A 10 -6.57 9.09 1.89
CA ARG A 10 -5.30 9.33 1.16
C ARG A 10 -4.26 8.21 1.27
N SER A 11 -4.33 7.35 2.28
CA SER A 11 -3.42 6.23 2.50
C SER A 11 -3.76 5.01 1.65
N CYS A 12 -2.75 4.18 1.39
CA CYS A 12 -2.91 2.85 0.82
C CYS A 12 -3.62 1.95 1.85
N PRO A 13 -4.80 1.39 1.52
CA PRO A 13 -5.56 0.58 2.48
C PRO A 13 -4.94 -0.81 2.74
N GLU A 14 -4.00 -1.27 1.92
CA GLU A 14 -3.35 -2.59 2.13
C GLU A 14 -2.25 -2.55 3.19
N CYS A 15 -1.55 -1.43 3.32
CA CYS A 15 -0.48 -1.24 4.30
C CYS A 15 -0.79 -0.13 5.31
N ASP A 16 -2.04 0.33 5.36
CA ASP A 16 -2.48 1.44 6.22
C ASP A 16 -1.61 2.70 6.13
N GLY A 17 -1.01 2.94 4.97
CA GLY A 17 -0.12 4.08 4.72
C GLY A 17 1.33 3.90 5.17
N ILE A 18 1.71 2.73 5.69
CA ILE A 18 3.08 2.43 6.15
C ILE A 18 4.05 2.29 4.96
N GLY A 19 3.56 1.80 3.82
CA GLY A 19 4.37 1.48 2.64
C GLY A 19 4.95 0.06 2.64
N GLU A 20 4.81 -0.67 3.74
CA GLU A 20 5.31 -2.04 3.88
C GLU A 20 4.25 -2.93 4.54
N VAL A 21 4.33 -4.23 4.27
CA VAL A 21 3.48 -5.24 4.92
C VAL A 21 4.37 -6.29 5.57
N VAL A 22 3.90 -6.84 6.69
CA VAL A 22 4.60 -7.91 7.41
C VAL A 22 4.81 -9.10 6.47
N CYS A 23 5.98 -9.72 6.54
CA CYS A 23 6.23 -10.93 5.78
C CYS A 23 5.48 -12.09 6.43
N ASP A 24 4.39 -12.49 5.78
CA ASP A 24 3.53 -13.59 6.24
C ASP A 24 4.32 -14.91 6.38
N ALA A 25 5.28 -15.16 5.49
CA ALA A 25 6.08 -16.39 5.47
C ALA A 25 6.92 -16.60 6.75
N CYS A 26 7.38 -15.52 7.40
CA CYS A 26 8.13 -15.60 8.66
C CYS A 26 7.39 -14.96 9.84
N GLY A 27 6.13 -14.54 9.64
CA GLY A 27 5.34 -13.82 10.65
C GLY A 27 6.04 -12.57 11.18
N GLY A 28 6.82 -11.87 10.35
CA GLY A 28 7.55 -10.67 10.77
C GLY A 28 8.94 -10.89 11.35
N LYS A 29 9.39 -12.14 11.54
CA LYS A 29 10.65 -12.42 12.24
C LYS A 29 11.91 -12.11 11.42
N GLY A 30 11.84 -12.21 10.09
CA GLY A 30 13.01 -12.07 9.22
C GLY A 30 13.99 -13.25 9.32
N GLY A 31 15.30 -12.96 9.30
CA GLY A 31 16.38 -13.97 9.38
C GLY A 31 16.68 -14.66 8.05
N ASP A 32 16.66 -15.99 8.02
CA ASP A 32 16.93 -16.78 6.80
C ASP A 32 15.71 -16.87 5.84
N CYS A 33 14.71 -16.00 6.02
CA CYS A 33 13.51 -16.01 5.19
C CYS A 33 13.78 -15.39 3.81
N GLU A 34 13.76 -16.22 2.76
CA GLU A 34 14.00 -15.79 1.38
C GLU A 34 12.92 -14.84 0.85
N HIS A 35 11.66 -15.01 1.28
CA HIS A 35 10.53 -14.20 0.83
C HIS A 35 10.67 -12.70 1.16
N CYS A 36 11.29 -12.38 2.30
CA CYS A 36 11.60 -11.01 2.72
C CYS A 36 13.09 -10.72 2.74
N LYS A 37 13.94 -11.64 2.25
CA LYS A 37 15.42 -11.53 2.31
C LYS A 37 15.92 -11.17 3.72
N GLY A 38 15.30 -11.77 4.73
CA GLY A 38 15.61 -11.56 6.13
C GLY A 38 15.11 -10.27 6.80
N LEU A 39 14.39 -9.40 6.08
CA LEU A 39 13.90 -8.12 6.63
C LEU A 39 12.73 -8.25 7.60
N GLY A 40 11.94 -9.32 7.49
CA GLY A 40 10.69 -9.49 8.24
C GLY A 40 9.49 -8.74 7.66
N HIS A 41 9.70 -7.87 6.67
CA HIS A 41 8.65 -7.14 5.95
C HIS A 41 8.94 -7.15 4.45
N ARG A 42 7.92 -6.80 3.66
CA ARG A 42 8.03 -6.60 2.22
C ARG A 42 7.39 -5.28 1.83
N VAL A 43 7.94 -4.65 0.79
CA VAL A 43 7.36 -3.45 0.20
C VAL A 43 5.91 -3.73 -0.21
N CYS A 44 4.99 -2.86 0.21
CA CYS A 44 3.59 -2.89 -0.20
C CYS A 44 3.52 -2.61 -1.70
N ARG A 45 3.17 -3.65 -2.47
CA ARG A 45 3.14 -3.60 -3.94
C ARG A 45 2.09 -2.64 -4.48
N PRO A 46 0.85 -2.56 -3.96
CA PRO A 46 -0.13 -1.62 -4.48
C PRO A 46 0.34 -0.17 -4.52
N CYS A 47 1.10 0.27 -3.51
CA CYS A 47 1.59 1.64 -3.43
C CYS A 47 3.09 1.79 -3.70
N ASP A 48 3.78 0.74 -4.12
CA ASP A 48 5.22 0.71 -4.35
C ASP A 48 6.04 1.36 -3.23
N GLY A 49 5.68 1.09 -1.96
CA GLY A 49 6.37 1.66 -0.81
C GLY A 49 6.00 3.09 -0.42
N SER A 50 5.21 3.81 -1.24
CA SER A 50 4.88 5.22 -0.96
C SER A 50 3.92 5.41 0.22
N GLY A 51 3.14 4.40 0.58
CA GLY A 51 2.03 4.53 1.54
C GLY A 51 0.83 5.32 1.01
N ALA A 52 0.93 5.94 -0.16
CA ALA A 52 -0.16 6.71 -0.76
C ALA A 52 -1.19 5.78 -1.42
N CYS A 53 -2.46 6.18 -1.40
CA CYS A 53 -3.52 5.48 -2.12
C CYS A 53 -3.17 5.44 -3.61
N PRO A 54 -3.00 4.26 -4.21
CA PRO A 54 -2.45 4.17 -5.56
C PRO A 54 -3.41 4.66 -6.65
N ARG A 55 -4.71 4.71 -6.33
CA ARG A 55 -5.75 5.18 -7.25
C ARG A 55 -5.83 6.69 -7.36
N CYS A 56 -5.68 7.41 -6.26
CA CYS A 56 -5.73 8.88 -6.25
C CYS A 56 -4.37 9.53 -5.94
N LYS A 57 -3.29 8.74 -5.89
CA LYS A 57 -1.91 9.18 -5.59
C LYS A 57 -1.82 10.09 -4.36
N GLY A 58 -2.59 9.78 -3.31
CA GLY A 58 -2.61 10.56 -2.06
C GLY A 58 -3.52 11.79 -2.06
N GLU A 59 -4.24 12.10 -3.14
CA GLU A 59 -5.14 13.28 -3.17
C GLU A 59 -6.43 13.09 -2.34
N GLY A 60 -6.85 11.84 -2.10
CA GLY A 60 -8.11 11.49 -1.42
C GLY A 60 -9.35 11.64 -2.29
N LYS A 61 -9.21 12.21 -3.48
CA LYS A 61 -10.28 12.45 -4.45
C LYS A 61 -9.83 12.02 -5.85
N ILE A 62 -10.79 11.68 -6.69
CA ILE A 62 -10.56 11.50 -8.13
C ILE A 62 -11.45 12.49 -8.88
N ALA A 63 -10.94 12.99 -10.02
CA ALA A 63 -11.78 13.69 -10.97
C ALA A 63 -12.90 12.74 -11.42
N PRO A 64 -14.14 13.24 -11.65
CA PRO A 64 -15.14 12.43 -12.32
C PRO A 64 -14.53 11.95 -13.63
N SER A 65 -14.55 10.64 -13.87
CA SER A 65 -14.03 10.03 -15.08
C SER A 65 -14.70 10.70 -16.28
N VAL A 66 -13.99 11.58 -16.98
CA VAL A 66 -14.35 11.91 -18.36
C VAL A 66 -14.21 10.61 -19.12
N THR A 67 -15.36 10.02 -19.43
CA THR A 67 -15.44 8.88 -20.33
C THR A 67 -15.24 9.50 -21.70
N SER A 68 -14.05 9.33 -22.28
CA SER A 68 -13.81 9.60 -23.70
C SER A 68 -14.30 8.43 -24.54
#